data_AF-A0A965JQT1-F1
#
_entry.id   AF-A0A965JQT1-F1
#
_cell.length_a   1.000
_cell.length_b   1.000
_cell.length_c   1.000
_cell.angle_alpha   90.00
_cell.angle_beta   90.00
_cell.angle_gamma   90.00
#
_symmetry.space_group_name_H-M   'P 1'
#
loop_
_entity.id
_entity.type
_entity.pdbx_description
1 polymer ?
#
loop_
_entity_poly.entity_id
_entity_poly.type
_entity_poly.pdbx_seq_one_letter_code
_entity_poly.pdbx_strand_id
1 'polypeptide(L)'
;AGDRSYQLGFEFMRVWSPSAEVRGHGPGQETLQTGKRDVTIVSVEPVGHYAIKPVFSDGHDSGIYTWEYLYEMCINQEQMWQDYLDCLEDAGVDRDAPMASGGHACGSH
;
A
#
# COMPACT_ATOMS: atom_id res chain seq x y z
N ALA A 1 -22.72 7.04 -20.42
CA ALA A 1 -21.90 7.52 -19.29
C ALA A 1 -20.44 7.37 -19.70
N GLY A 2 -19.60 8.39 -19.51
CA GLY A 2 -18.19 8.33 -19.89
C GLY A 2 -17.42 7.34 -19.03
N ASP A 3 -16.49 6.62 -19.65
CA ASP A 3 -15.52 5.79 -18.94
C ASP A 3 -14.66 6.69 -18.03
N ARG A 4 -14.43 6.28 -16.78
CA ARG A 4 -13.59 7.01 -15.82
C ARG A 4 -12.31 6.21 -15.64
N SER A 5 -11.19 6.80 -16.06
CA SER A 5 -9.87 6.20 -15.89
C SER A 5 -9.17 6.83 -14.68
N TYR A 6 -8.52 5.99 -13.88
CA TYR A 6 -7.70 6.39 -12.73
C TYR A 6 -6.30 5.78 -12.87
N GLN A 7 -5.33 6.36 -12.18
CA GLN A 7 -3.94 5.90 -12.20
C GLN A 7 -3.41 5.79 -10.76
N LEU A 8 -2.95 4.60 -10.39
CA LEU A 8 -2.31 4.34 -9.10
C LEU A 8 -0.84 3.99 -9.34
N GLY A 9 0.05 4.60 -8.54
CA GLY A 9 1.46 4.23 -8.52
C GLY A 9 1.66 2.87 -7.86
N PHE A 10 2.61 2.08 -8.34
CA PHE A 10 2.90 0.75 -7.77
C PHE A 10 3.45 0.86 -6.35
N GLU A 11 4.28 1.86 -6.08
CA GLU A 11 4.72 2.21 -4.73
C GLU A 11 3.52 2.46 -3.82
N PHE A 12 2.58 3.32 -4.24
CA PHE A 12 1.39 3.64 -3.47
C PHE A 12 0.53 2.41 -3.17
N MET A 13 0.31 1.56 -4.17
CA MET A 13 -0.39 0.29 -3.95
C MET A 13 0.35 -0.57 -2.92
N ARG A 14 1.67 -0.69 -3.03
CA ARG A 14 2.47 -1.55 -2.17
C ARG A 14 2.54 -1.08 -0.72
N VAL A 15 2.66 0.22 -0.48
CA VAL A 15 2.71 0.78 0.89
C VAL A 15 1.36 0.70 1.59
N TRP A 16 0.26 0.79 0.83
CA TRP A 16 -1.11 0.64 1.31
C TRP A 16 -1.69 -0.76 1.05
N SER A 17 -0.86 -1.80 0.96
CA SER A 17 -1.35 -3.15 0.68
C SER A 17 -2.34 -3.60 1.78
N PRO A 18 -3.48 -4.22 1.42
CA PRO A 18 -4.48 -4.67 2.39
C PRO A 18 -4.08 -5.94 3.17
N SER A 19 -2.88 -6.48 2.92
CA SER A 19 -2.36 -7.66 3.62
C SER A 19 -2.18 -7.44 5.12
N ALA A 20 -2.36 -8.51 5.91
CA ALA A 20 -2.09 -8.52 7.35
C ALA A 20 -0.64 -8.13 7.71
N GLU A 21 0.30 -8.35 6.79
CA GLU A 21 1.71 -7.94 6.94
C GLU A 21 1.89 -6.40 6.94
N VAL A 22 0.98 -5.67 6.29
CA VAL A 22 1.04 -4.21 6.18
C VAL A 22 0.07 -3.58 7.16
N ARG A 23 -1.17 -4.07 7.24
CA ARG A 23 -2.20 -3.55 8.15
C ARG A 23 -2.06 -4.02 9.60
N GLY A 24 -1.23 -5.02 9.87
CA GLY A 24 -1.15 -5.66 11.19
C GLY A 24 -2.44 -6.41 11.56
N HIS A 25 -2.52 -6.87 12.80
CA HIS A 25 -3.69 -7.59 13.34
C HIS A 25 -4.66 -6.68 14.12
N GLY A 26 -4.50 -5.35 14.04
CA GLY A 26 -5.38 -4.38 14.68
C GLY A 26 -4.93 -2.92 14.45
N PRO A 27 -5.80 -1.94 14.75
CA PRO A 27 -5.47 -0.52 14.62
C PRO A 27 -4.21 -0.18 15.43
N GLY A 28 -3.24 0.48 14.78
CA GLY A 28 -1.94 0.82 15.38
C GLY A 28 -0.88 -0.28 15.34
N GLN A 29 -1.11 -1.40 14.64
CA GLN A 29 -0.08 -2.40 14.32
C GLN A 29 0.37 -2.34 12.85
N GLU A 30 0.02 -1.27 12.15
CA GLU A 30 0.35 -1.06 10.76
C GLU A 30 1.86 -0.88 10.63
N THR A 31 2.50 -1.73 9.82
CA THR A 31 3.94 -1.66 9.62
C THR A 31 4.23 -0.64 8.54
N LEU A 32 4.89 0.46 8.90
CA LEU A 32 5.34 1.47 7.94
C LEU A 32 6.27 0.83 6.90
N GLN A 33 5.86 0.87 5.64
CA GLN A 33 6.61 0.29 4.53
C GLN A 33 7.60 1.33 3.97
N THR A 34 8.90 1.06 4.03
CA THR A 34 9.94 1.91 3.43
C THR A 34 10.72 1.15 2.35
N GLY A 35 11.44 1.87 1.48
CA GLY A 35 12.26 1.29 0.42
C GLY A 35 11.44 0.63 -0.69
N LYS A 36 10.21 1.10 -0.92
CA LYS A 36 9.27 0.54 -1.91
C LYS A 36 9.12 1.39 -3.18
N ARG A 37 9.90 2.46 -3.30
CA ARG A 37 9.83 3.40 -4.42
C ARG A 37 9.95 2.75 -5.80
N ASP A 38 10.87 1.80 -5.94
CA ASP A 38 11.15 1.12 -7.21
C ASP A 38 10.36 -0.19 -7.38
N VAL A 39 9.37 -0.44 -6.52
CA VAL A 39 8.55 -1.65 -6.62
C VAL A 39 7.72 -1.62 -7.91
N THR A 40 7.62 -2.77 -8.56
CA THR A 40 6.81 -2.96 -9.76
C THR A 40 5.86 -4.12 -9.57
N ILE A 41 4.79 -4.16 -10.38
CA ILE A 41 3.91 -5.32 -10.46
C ILE A 41 4.46 -6.25 -11.54
N VAL A 42 4.80 -7.48 -11.17
CA VAL A 42 5.30 -8.51 -12.10
C VAL A 42 4.17 -9.32 -12.72
N SER A 43 3.05 -9.46 -12.02
CA SER A 43 1.86 -10.17 -12.50
C SER A 43 0.62 -9.69 -11.76
N VAL A 44 -0.55 -9.90 -12.35
CA VAL A 44 -1.84 -9.63 -11.72
C VAL A 44 -2.72 -10.85 -11.88
N GLU A 45 -3.14 -11.43 -10.77
CA GLU A 45 -4.02 -12.59 -10.76
C GLU A 45 -5.46 -12.16 -10.43
N PRO A 46 -6.47 -12.56 -11.21
CA PRO A 46 -7.86 -12.29 -10.85
C PRO A 46 -8.30 -13.14 -9.65
N VAL A 47 -9.03 -12.52 -8.72
CA VAL A 47 -9.62 -13.21 -7.57
C VAL A 47 -11.14 -13.16 -7.71
N GLY A 48 -11.70 -14.24 -8.26
CA GLY A 48 -13.12 -14.31 -8.60
C GLY A 48 -13.53 -13.17 -9.54
N HIS A 49 -14.63 -12.50 -9.21
CA HIS A 49 -15.16 -11.37 -9.98
C HIS A 49 -15.08 -10.02 -9.24
N TYR A 50 -14.44 -9.97 -8.07
CA TYR A 50 -14.53 -8.82 -7.16
C TYR A 50 -13.19 -8.19 -6.78
N ALA A 51 -12.07 -8.82 -7.16
CA ALA A 51 -10.74 -8.38 -6.76
C ALA A 51 -9.64 -8.84 -7.71
N ILE A 52 -8.46 -8.26 -7.53
CA ILE A 52 -7.19 -8.72 -8.09
C ILE A 52 -6.17 -8.95 -6.98
N LYS A 53 -5.21 -9.82 -7.26
CA LYS A 53 -4.02 -10.06 -6.43
C LYS A 53 -2.79 -9.69 -7.25
N PRO A 54 -2.24 -8.48 -7.09
CA PRO A 54 -0.98 -8.09 -7.69
C PRO A 54 0.18 -8.85 -7.05
N VAL A 55 1.09 -9.35 -7.87
CA VAL A 55 2.38 -9.89 -7.45
C VAL A 55 3.41 -8.79 -7.65
N PHE A 56 4.07 -8.37 -6.59
CA PHE A 56 5.05 -7.30 -6.60
C PHE A 56 6.48 -7.84 -6.74
N SER A 57 7.36 -7.04 -7.34
CA SER A 57 8.77 -7.40 -7.58
C SER A 57 9.59 -7.53 -6.29
N ASP A 58 9.12 -7.00 -5.16
CA ASP A 58 9.76 -7.15 -3.85
C ASP A 58 9.41 -8.48 -3.15
N GLY A 59 8.70 -9.38 -3.85
CA GLY A 59 8.29 -10.69 -3.35
C GLY A 59 6.95 -10.69 -2.62
N HIS A 60 6.24 -9.56 -2.55
CA HIS A 60 4.92 -9.49 -1.94
C HIS A 60 3.82 -9.96 -2.91
N ASP A 61 3.06 -10.99 -2.53
CA ASP A 61 1.99 -11.56 -3.36
C ASP A 61 0.70 -11.89 -2.58
N SER A 62 0.61 -11.47 -1.31
CA SER A 62 -0.48 -11.82 -0.40
C SER A 62 -1.68 -10.85 -0.45
N GLY A 63 -1.52 -9.66 -1.03
CA GLY A 63 -2.51 -8.59 -1.00
C GLY A 63 -3.67 -8.78 -1.98
N ILE A 64 -4.89 -8.87 -1.47
CA ILE A 64 -6.12 -8.94 -2.28
C ILE A 64 -6.76 -7.55 -2.35
N TYR A 65 -6.75 -6.95 -3.54
CA TYR A 65 -7.27 -5.63 -3.82
C TYR A 65 -8.65 -5.76 -4.43
N THR A 66 -9.69 -5.48 -3.63
CA THR A 66 -11.07 -5.45 -4.13
C THR A 66 -11.27 -4.25 -5.06
N TRP A 67 -12.24 -4.34 -5.97
CA TRP A 67 -12.58 -3.20 -6.85
C TRP A 67 -12.99 -1.96 -6.05
N GLU A 68 -13.70 -2.17 -4.94
CA GLU A 68 -14.08 -1.12 -3.99
C GLU A 68 -12.84 -0.46 -3.38
N TYR A 69 -11.89 -1.26 -2.89
CA TYR A 69 -10.68 -0.73 -2.29
C TYR A 69 -9.79 0.01 -3.30
N LEU A 70 -9.63 -0.52 -4.52
CA LEU A 70 -8.92 0.18 -5.60
C LEU A 70 -9.58 1.51 -5.93
N TYR A 71 -10.92 1.55 -5.94
CA TYR A 71 -11.66 2.78 -6.18
C TYR A 71 -11.46 3.79 -5.04
N GLU A 72 -11.52 3.35 -3.78
CA GLU A 72 -11.22 4.17 -2.60
C GLU A 72 -9.81 4.76 -2.67
N MET A 73 -8.82 3.93 -3.00
CA MET A 73 -7.44 4.36 -3.22
C MET A 73 -7.32 5.42 -4.32
N CYS A 74 -8.12 5.31 -5.38
CA CYS A 74 -8.11 6.30 -6.47
C CYS A 74 -8.71 7.64 -6.05
N ILE A 75 -9.83 7.63 -5.32
CA ILE A 75 -10.53 8.87 -4.93
C ILE A 75 -9.87 9.57 -3.73
N ASN A 76 -9.17 8.82 -2.88
CA ASN A 76 -8.48 9.33 -1.69
C ASN A 76 -6.96 9.34 -1.84
N GLN A 77 -6.43 9.20 -3.06
CA GLN A 77 -4.99 9.03 -3.32
C GLN A 77 -4.14 10.11 -2.65
N GLU A 78 -4.53 11.38 -2.77
CA GLU A 78 -3.78 12.51 -2.22
C GLU A 78 -3.71 12.46 -0.69
N GLN A 79 -4.84 12.23 -0.03
CA GLN A 79 -4.92 12.13 1.42
C GLN A 79 -4.12 10.95 1.95
N MET A 80 -4.36 9.75 1.40
CA MET A 80 -3.65 8.53 1.81
C MET A 80 -2.15 8.63 1.56
N TRP A 81 -1.73 9.37 0.52
CA TRP A 81 -0.32 9.61 0.26
C TRP A 81 0.28 10.56 1.29
N GLN A 82 -0.42 11.63 1.64
CA GLN A 82 0.03 12.55 2.69
C GLN A 82 0.14 11.84 4.04
N ASP A 83 -0.85 11.01 4.41
CA ASP A 83 -0.82 10.23 5.64
C ASP A 83 0.42 9.32 5.72
N TYR A 84 0.80 8.72 4.58
CA TYR A 84 2.03 7.92 4.48
C TYR A 84 3.30 8.76 4.68
N LEU A 85 3.37 9.96 4.08
CA LEU A 85 4.50 10.87 4.25
C LEU A 85 4.61 11.37 5.70
N ASP A 86 3.48 11.65 6.35
CA ASP A 86 3.44 12.07 7.75
C ASP A 86 3.93 10.93 8.67
N CYS A 87 3.54 9.68 8.40
CA CYS A 87 4.09 8.51 9.11
C CYS A 87 5.63 8.39 8.93
N LEU A 88 6.17 8.67 7.74
CA LEU A 88 7.61 8.66 7.48
C LEU A 88 8.34 9.74 8.30
N GLU A 89 7.76 10.95 8.34
CA GLU A 89 8.30 12.08 9.10
C GLU A 89 8.30 11.79 10.60
N ASP A 90 7.19 11.31 11.16
CA ASP A 90 7.06 10.98 12.59
C ASP A 90 8.03 9.87 13.02
N ALA A 91 8.21 8.85 12.17
CA ALA A 91 9.19 7.80 12.39
C ALA A 91 10.64 8.26 12.14
N GLY A 92 10.85 9.45 11.56
CA GLY A 92 12.16 10.00 11.21
C GLY A 92 12.92 9.17 10.16
N VAL A 93 12.18 8.46 9.29
CA VAL A 93 12.73 7.59 8.25
C VAL A 93 12.43 8.15 6.87
N ASP A 94 13.39 8.00 5.95
CA ASP A 94 13.18 8.38 4.56
C ASP A 94 12.42 7.29 3.80
N ARG A 95 11.70 7.70 2.76
CA ARG A 95 10.97 6.78 1.87
C ARG A 95 11.85 5.72 1.22
N ASP A 96 13.10 6.06 0.91
CA ASP A 96 14.10 5.18 0.32
C ASP A 96 14.90 4.41 1.39
N ALA A 97 14.62 4.62 2.69
CA ALA A 97 15.29 3.90 3.77
C ALA A 97 14.99 2.39 3.71
N PRO A 98 15.98 1.52 3.96
CA PRO A 98 15.75 0.09 4.01
C PRO A 98 14.74 -0.24 5.13
N MET A 99 13.88 -1.24 4.90
CA MET A 99 12.95 -1.70 5.93
C MET A 99 13.72 -2.11 7.19
N ALA A 100 13.43 -1.45 8.31
CA ALA A 100 13.94 -1.87 9.61
C ALA A 100 13.34 -3.24 9.98
N SER A 101 14.15 -4.17 10.48
CA SER A 101 13.72 -5.54 10.83
C SER A 101 12.82 -5.60 12.08
N GLY A 102 12.42 -4.46 12.64
CA GLY A 102 11.41 -4.31 13.69
C GLY A 102 10.49 -3.16 13.29
N GLY A 103 9.23 -3.48 12.99
CA GLY A 103 8.27 -2.53 12.40
C GLY A 103 8.08 -1.28 13.25
N HIS A 104 8.21 -0.12 12.61
CA HIS A 104 7.68 1.13 13.16
C HIS A 104 6.17 1.09 12.96
N ALA A 105 5.42 1.05 14.06
CA ALA A 105 3.98 1.15 14.03
C ALA A 105 3.60 2.60 13.71
N CYS A 106 2.94 2.84 12.58
CA CYS A 106 2.27 4.13 12.39
C CYS A 106 0.94 4.06 13.14
N GLY A 107 0.84 4.77 14.25
CA GLY A 107 -0.38 4.90 15.03
C GLY A 107 -0.66 6.36 15.28
N SER A 108 -1.44 6.98 14.39
CA SER A 108 -1.90 8.36 14.59
C SER A 108 -2.97 8.40 15.69
N HIS A 109 -2.78 9.31 16.64
CA HIS A 109 -3.63 9.59 17.80
C HIS A 109 -4.96 10.26 17.45
#